data_AF-K2E9K6-F1
#
_entry.id   AF-K2E9K6-F1
#
_cell.length_a   1.000
_cell.length_b   1.000
_cell.length_c   1.000
_cell.angle_alpha   90.00
_cell.angle_beta   90.00
_cell.angle_gamma   90.00
#
_symmetry.space_group_name_H-M   'P 1'
#
loop_
_entity.id
_entity.type
_entity.pdbx_description
1 polymer ?
#
loop_
_entity_poly.entity_id
_entity_poly.type
_entity_poly.pdbx_seq_one_letter_code
_entity_poly.pdbx_strand_id
1 'polypeptide(L)'
;MKNCELDPYFSPILSHLYDYTKAIEKYELTRLQAALLFAMQIKEIDNILIGVTSSQQLQEIIKAYEELSDKKIDFSFATLQDERFINPIMWKLSEC
;
A
#
# COMPACT_ATOMS: atom_id res chain seq x y z
N MET A 1 -11.94 23.66 -6.20
CA MET A 1 -10.77 22.88 -5.74
C MET A 1 -10.66 21.68 -6.67
N LYS A 2 -9.59 21.56 -7.46
CA LYS A 2 -9.36 20.38 -8.31
C LYS A 2 -8.99 19.22 -7.37
N ASN A 3 -9.79 18.15 -7.36
CA ASN A 3 -9.40 16.88 -6.75
C ASN A 3 -8.33 16.24 -7.64
N CYS A 4 -7.06 16.53 -7.38
CA CYS A 4 -5.93 15.79 -7.95
C CYS A 4 -5.52 14.66 -6.99
N GLU A 5 -6.42 13.71 -6.72
CA GLU A 5 -6.09 12.58 -5.84
C GLU A 5 -5.08 11.62 -6.48
N LEU A 6 -5.03 11.54 -7.82
CA LEU A 6 -4.01 10.79 -8.56
C LEU A 6 -3.77 11.39 -9.95
N ASP A 7 -2.51 11.53 -10.35
CA ASP A 7 -2.14 12.07 -11.67
C ASP A 7 -2.59 11.12 -12.82
N PRO A 8 -3.08 11.65 -13.96
CA PRO A 8 -3.48 10.84 -15.11
C PRO A 8 -2.40 9.88 -15.63
N TYR A 9 -1.12 10.17 -15.38
CA TYR A 9 0.00 9.27 -15.62
C TYR A 9 -0.24 7.86 -15.08
N PHE A 10 -0.88 7.73 -13.91
CA PHE A 10 -1.16 6.44 -13.27
C PHE A 10 -2.45 5.76 -13.77
N SER A 11 -3.18 6.36 -14.71
CA SER A 11 -4.39 5.74 -15.30
C SER A 11 -4.19 4.29 -15.76
N PRO A 12 -3.05 3.91 -16.39
CA PRO A 12 -2.84 2.54 -16.87
C PRO A 12 -2.79 1.48 -15.78
N ILE A 13 -2.50 1.85 -14.52
CA ILE A 13 -2.43 0.91 -13.40
C ILE A 13 -3.68 0.94 -12.51
N LEU A 14 -4.69 1.76 -12.82
CA LEU A 14 -5.90 1.86 -12.00
C LEU A 14 -6.63 0.51 -11.85
N SER A 15 -6.69 -0.29 -12.92
CA SER A 15 -7.25 -1.65 -12.85
C SER A 15 -6.46 -2.55 -11.91
N HIS A 16 -5.13 -2.48 -11.95
CA HIS A 16 -4.26 -3.23 -11.03
C HIS A 16 -4.47 -2.82 -9.58
N LEU A 17 -4.56 -1.52 -9.30
CA LEU A 17 -4.84 -1.00 -7.95
C LEU A 17 -6.22 -1.40 -7.45
N TYR A 18 -7.21 -1.47 -8.35
CA TYR A 18 -8.55 -1.94 -8.04
C TYR A 18 -8.57 -3.45 -7.73
N ASP A 19 -7.89 -4.25 -8.55
CA ASP A 19 -7.78 -5.69 -8.35
C ASP A 19 -7.01 -6.02 -7.07
N TYR A 20 -5.96 -5.26 -6.76
CA TYR A 20 -5.26 -5.31 -5.48
C TYR A 20 -6.21 -5.05 -4.31
N THR A 21 -6.99 -3.96 -4.38
CA THR A 21 -7.93 -3.58 -3.31
C THR A 21 -8.97 -4.69 -3.08
N LYS A 22 -9.55 -5.23 -4.16
CA LYS A 22 -10.46 -6.38 -4.06
C LYS A 22 -9.81 -7.62 -3.50
N ALA A 23 -8.55 -7.88 -3.84
CA ALA A 23 -7.83 -9.05 -3.35
C ALA A 23 -7.61 -8.96 -1.84
N ILE A 24 -7.20 -7.80 -1.31
CA ILE A 24 -7.02 -7.64 0.15
C ILE A 24 -8.34 -7.70 0.92
N GLU A 25 -9.45 -7.23 0.32
CA GLU A 25 -10.79 -7.31 0.92
C GLU A 25 -11.26 -8.76 1.09
N LYS A 26 -10.88 -9.68 0.19
CA LYS A 26 -11.17 -11.13 0.34
C LYS A 26 -10.49 -11.74 1.56
N TYR A 27 -9.43 -11.10 2.04
CA TYR A 27 -8.74 -11.48 3.27
C TYR A 27 -9.23 -10.67 4.48
N GLU A 28 -10.31 -9.90 4.35
CA GLU A 28 -10.87 -9.05 5.42
C GLU A 28 -9.85 -8.03 5.95
N LEU A 29 -8.95 -7.55 5.09
CA LEU A 29 -7.94 -6.58 5.45
C LEU A 29 -8.32 -5.17 5.00
N THR A 30 -8.07 -4.21 5.88
CA THR A 30 -7.96 -2.80 5.48
C THR A 30 -6.68 -2.55 4.68
N ARG A 31 -6.63 -1.43 3.93
CA ARG A 31 -5.43 -1.01 3.20
C ARG A 31 -4.21 -0.82 4.12
N LEU A 32 -4.42 -0.26 5.31
CA LEU A 32 -3.38 -0.09 6.32
C LEU A 32 -2.85 -1.45 6.80
N GLN A 33 -3.75 -2.36 7.17
CA GLN A 33 -3.37 -3.69 7.62
C GLN A 33 -2.63 -4.48 6.54
N ALA A 34 -3.07 -4.40 5.28
CA ALA A 34 -2.39 -5.06 4.17
C ALA A 34 -0.95 -4.54 3.97
N ALA A 35 -0.75 -3.22 4.03
CA ALA A 35 0.58 -2.61 3.92
C ALA A 35 1.51 -3.03 5.08
N LEU A 36 1.00 -3.00 6.31
CA LEU A 36 1.73 -3.47 7.50
C LEU A 36 2.10 -4.94 7.39
N LEU A 37 1.12 -5.79 7.08
CA LEU A 37 1.32 -7.24 6.99
C LEU A 37 2.33 -7.59 5.90
N PHE A 38 2.28 -6.92 4.74
CA PHE A 38 3.27 -7.12 3.69
C PHE A 38 4.71 -6.88 4.21
N ALA A 39 4.96 -5.73 4.85
CA ALA A 39 6.27 -5.41 5.40
C ALA A 39 6.71 -6.38 6.50
N MET A 40 5.81 -6.76 7.41
CA MET A 40 6.09 -7.72 8.50
C MET A 40 6.46 -9.11 8.02
N GLN A 41 6.01 -9.51 6.82
CA GLN A 41 6.29 -10.83 6.25
C GLN A 41 7.58 -10.91 5.45
N ILE A 42 8.27 -9.78 5.20
CA ILE A 42 9.57 -9.78 4.54
C ILE A 42 10.61 -10.23 5.55
N LYS A 43 11.15 -11.43 5.35
CA LYS A 43 12.04 -12.09 6.32
C LYS A 43 13.33 -11.32 6.56
N GLU A 44 13.76 -10.55 5.56
CA GLU A 44 14.97 -9.75 5.55
C GLU A 44 14.82 -8.41 6.30
N ILE A 45 13.60 -8.05 6.72
CA ILE A 45 13.32 -6.81 7.45
C ILE A 45 13.23 -7.13 8.96
N ASP A 46 14.21 -6.65 9.72
CA ASP A 46 14.22 -6.79 11.18
C ASP A 46 13.35 -5.74 11.89
N ASN A 47 13.20 -4.54 11.29
CA ASN A 47 12.52 -3.40 11.89
C ASN A 47 11.74 -2.60 10.85
N ILE A 48 10.53 -2.17 11.21
CA ILE A 48 9.67 -1.34 10.36
C ILE A 48 9.60 0.07 10.95
N LEU A 49 10.02 1.08 10.19
CA LEU A 49 9.87 2.49 10.55
C LEU A 49 8.63 3.06 9.87
N ILE A 50 7.73 3.68 10.65
CA ILE A 50 6.49 4.25 10.13
C ILE A 50 6.42 5.72 10.52
N GLY A 51 6.37 6.60 9.51
CA GLY A 51 6.16 8.03 9.72
C GLY A 51 4.67 8.36 9.86
N VAL A 52 4.34 9.20 10.84
CA VAL A 52 2.97 9.67 11.11
C VAL A 52 2.98 11.19 11.32
N THR A 53 1.87 11.84 10.99
CA THR A 53 1.71 13.30 11.18
C THR A 53 0.73 13.65 12.29
N SER A 54 0.05 12.64 12.86
CA SER A 54 -0.90 12.84 13.97
C SER A 54 -0.85 11.69 14.97
N SER A 55 -1.28 11.97 16.21
CA SER A 55 -1.44 10.96 17.24
C SER A 55 -2.51 9.92 16.87
N GLN A 56 -3.54 10.33 16.14
CA GLN A 56 -4.59 9.44 15.67
C GLN A 56 -4.03 8.36 14.72
N GLN A 57 -3.21 8.76 13.74
CA GLN A 57 -2.58 7.79 12.81
C GLN A 57 -1.70 6.79 13.57
N LEU A 58 -0.94 7.27 14.57
CA LEU A 58 -0.14 6.38 15.41
C LEU A 58 -1.00 5.33 16.12
N GLN A 59 -2.13 5.75 16.70
CA GLN A 59 -3.06 4.83 17.36
C GLN A 59 -3.67 3.82 16.38
N GLU A 60 -4.04 4.26 15.18
CA GLU A 60 -4.57 3.41 14.12
C GLU A 60 -3.55 2.35 13.68
N ILE A 61 -2.27 2.72 13.54
CA ILE A 61 -1.18 1.81 13.19
C ILE A 61 -0.94 0.77 14.30
N ILE A 62 -0.87 1.20 15.56
CA ILE A 62 -0.66 0.29 16.69
C ILE A 62 -1.79 -0.73 16.76
N LYS A 63 -3.05 -0.26 16.66
CA LYS A 63 -4.22 -1.13 16.66
C LYS A 63 -4.19 -2.12 15.49
N ALA A 64 -3.91 -1.65 14.28
CA ALA A 64 -3.81 -2.49 13.10
C ALA A 64 -2.70 -3.55 13.22
N TYR A 65 -1.57 -3.20 13.83
CA TYR A 65 -0.47 -4.14 14.09
C TYR A 65 -0.87 -5.25 15.07
N GLU A 66 -1.52 -4.90 16.18
CA GLU A 66 -1.98 -5.87 17.19
C GLU A 66 -2.98 -6.89 16.60
N GLU A 67 -3.89 -6.42 15.74
CA GLU A 67 -4.90 -7.24 15.05
C GLU A 67 -4.31 -8.21 13.99
N LEU A 68 -3.06 -8.01 13.58
CA LEU A 68 -2.39 -8.79 12.52
C LEU A 68 -1.52 -9.94 13.03
N SER A 69 -1.34 -10.05 14.34
CA SER A 69 -0.26 -10.83 15.00
C SER A 69 -0.03 -12.27 14.50
N ASP A 70 -1.04 -12.96 13.98
CA ASP A 70 -0.93 -14.35 13.47
C ASP A 70 -1.27 -14.52 11.98
N LYS A 71 -1.55 -13.43 11.26
CA LYS A 71 -2.05 -13.52 9.88
C LYS A 71 -0.90 -13.74 8.91
N LYS A 72 -1.13 -14.54 7.86
CA LYS A 72 -0.17 -14.69 6.76
C LYS A 72 -0.86 -14.77 5.41
N ILE A 73 -0.40 -14.00 4.43
CA ILE A 73 -0.96 -13.92 3.08
C ILE A 73 0.16 -13.94 2.04
N ASP A 74 -0.08 -14.60 0.91
CA ASP A 74 0.78 -14.48 -0.26
C ASP A 74 0.40 -13.21 -1.06
N PHE A 75 1.31 -12.24 -1.10
CA PHE A 75 1.13 -10.98 -1.81
C PHE A 75 1.53 -11.04 -3.30
N SER A 76 1.78 -12.23 -3.86
CA SER A 76 2.15 -12.39 -5.28
C SER A 76 1.16 -11.69 -6.24
N PHE A 77 -0.12 -11.60 -5.87
CA PHE A 77 -1.15 -10.88 -6.64
C PHE A 77 -0.94 -9.36 -6.74
N ALA A 78 -0.18 -8.76 -5.82
CA ALA A 78 0.06 -7.32 -5.78
C ALA A 78 1.20 -6.87 -6.71
N THR A 79 1.97 -7.82 -7.25
CA THR A 79 3.19 -7.56 -8.02
C THR A 79 2.92 -6.72 -9.27
N LEU A 80 3.73 -5.69 -9.48
CA LEU A 80 3.81 -4.91 -10.71
C LEU A 80 5.23 -5.06 -11.28
N GLN A 81 5.36 -5.17 -12.61
CA GLN A 81 6.67 -5.36 -13.29
C GLN A 81 7.03 -4.19 -14.21
N ASP A 82 6.12 -3.22 -14.34
CA ASP A 82 6.32 -2.08 -15.22
C ASP A 82 7.09 -0.98 -14.50
N GLU A 83 8.38 -0.87 -14.82
CA GLU A 83 9.33 0.10 -14.27
C GLU A 83 8.83 1.55 -14.33
N ARG A 84 7.97 1.89 -15.30
CA ARG A 84 7.36 3.23 -15.39
C ARG A 84 6.61 3.61 -14.12
N PHE A 85 6.05 2.64 -13.41
CA PHE A 85 5.25 2.88 -12.21
C PHE A 85 6.01 2.54 -10.92
N ILE A 86 7.00 1.65 -10.99
CA ILE A 86 7.81 1.22 -9.84
C ILE A 86 8.92 2.24 -9.55
N ASN A 87 9.56 2.78 -10.59
CA ASN A 87 10.67 3.71 -10.46
C ASN A 87 10.19 5.16 -10.52
N PRO A 88 10.23 5.93 -9.41
CA PRO A 88 9.73 7.30 -9.39
C PRO A 88 10.46 8.26 -10.35
N ILE A 89 11.70 7.96 -10.74
CA ILE A 89 12.45 8.78 -11.72
C ILE A 89 11.76 8.75 -13.10
N MET A 90 10.99 7.71 -13.40
CA MET A 90 10.29 7.56 -14.68
C MET A 90 8.91 8.19 -14.71
N TRP A 91 8.42 8.72 -13.57
CA TRP A 91 7.09 9.30 -13.46
C TRP A 91 7.01 10.60 -14.26
N LYS A 92 6.08 10.66 -15.22
CA LYS A 92 5.83 11.85 -16.06
C LYS A 92 4.55 12.52 -15.59
N LEU A 93 4.64 13.12 -14.40
CA LEU A 93 3.50 13.77 -13.76
C LEU A 93 3.18 15.08 -14.48
N SER A 94 1.88 15.35 -14.61
CA SER A 94 1.38 16.67 -15.00
C SER A 94 1.35 17.60 -13.79
N GLU A 95 1.59 18.90 -14.00
CA GLU A 95 1.36 19.88 -12.95
C GLU A 95 -0.14 19.98 -12.66
N CYS A 96 -0.51 19.71 -11.40
CA CYS A 96 -1.71 20.24 -10.79
C CYS A 96 -1.36 21.56 -10.07
#